data_AF-A0A563DKE3-F1
#
_entry.id   AF-A0A563DKE3-F1
#
_cell.length_a   1.000
_cell.length_b   1.000
_cell.length_c   1.000
_cell.angle_alpha   90.00
_cell.angle_beta   90.00
_cell.angle_gamma   90.00
#
_symmetry.space_group_name_H-M   'P 1'
#
loop_
_entity.id
_entity.type
_entity.pdbx_description
1 polymer ?
#
loop_
_entity_poly.entity_id
_entity_poly.type
_entity_poly.pdbx_seq_one_letter_code
_entity_poly.pdbx_strand_id
1 'polypeptide(L)'
;MKGLIKFYHPDETLEYHIRKCFCKVVFLNKKNTLVVEVESDDDLDHVEEDSYQNEYPQVSFSLEDFEIPVNTVQQLLGKSFQVPSFEEIETDSGEIEEVYYTNLNINDEEYLDTGDNELKFGKDENGNLKLIWIGYCEDFLTGNKEPLKFKISCSFTQDKLEIVE
;
A
#
# COMPACT_ATOMS: atom_id res chain seq x y z
N MET A 1 -2.21 -17.09 -1.25
CA MET A 1 -2.65 -15.73 -1.64
C MET A 1 -2.40 -14.79 -0.46
N LYS A 2 -1.62 -13.71 -0.66
CA LYS A 2 -1.21 -12.79 0.42
C LYS A 2 -2.25 -11.70 0.70
N GLY A 3 -3.14 -11.42 -0.26
CA GLY A 3 -4.20 -10.43 -0.13
C GLY A 3 -4.72 -9.94 -1.47
N LEU A 4 -5.52 -8.86 -1.43
CA LEU A 4 -6.12 -8.20 -2.59
C LEU A 4 -5.94 -6.67 -2.51
N ILE A 5 -5.78 -6.04 -3.66
CA ILE A 5 -5.95 -4.59 -3.85
C ILE A 5 -7.23 -4.39 -4.65
N LYS A 6 -8.10 -3.49 -4.20
CA LYS A 6 -9.34 -3.16 -4.92
C LYS A 6 -9.40 -1.68 -5.23
N PHE A 7 -9.73 -1.34 -6.48
CA PHE A 7 -10.06 0.03 -6.87
C PHE A 7 -11.56 0.10 -7.20
N TYR A 8 -12.25 1.08 -6.64
CA TYR A 8 -13.70 1.24 -6.81
C TYR A 8 -13.94 2.35 -7.83
N HIS A 9 -14.10 1.98 -9.11
CA HIS A 9 -14.56 2.88 -10.16
C HIS A 9 -16.11 2.83 -10.23
N PRO A 10 -16.81 3.91 -10.64
CA PRO A 10 -18.26 3.89 -10.78
C PRO A 10 -18.80 2.80 -11.72
N ASP A 11 -18.04 2.48 -12.77
CA ASP A 11 -18.44 1.49 -13.78
C ASP A 11 -18.06 0.05 -13.38
N GLU A 12 -16.92 -0.15 -12.72
CA GLU A 12 -16.45 -1.46 -12.31
C GLU A 12 -15.54 -1.43 -11.05
N THR A 13 -15.41 -2.56 -10.37
CA THR A 13 -14.41 -2.71 -9.29
C THR A 13 -13.27 -3.58 -9.81
N LEU A 14 -12.07 -3.01 -9.85
CA LEU A 14 -10.86 -3.76 -10.20
C LEU A 14 -10.33 -4.49 -8.99
N GLU A 15 -9.98 -5.76 -9.16
CA GLU A 15 -9.42 -6.59 -8.10
C GLU A 15 -8.07 -7.17 -8.55
N TYR A 16 -7.02 -6.81 -7.84
CA TYR A 16 -5.66 -7.28 -8.09
C TYR A 16 -5.22 -8.24 -6.98
N HIS A 17 -4.62 -9.36 -7.37
CA HIS A 17 -3.97 -10.26 -6.44
C HIS A 17 -2.64 -9.69 -5.97
N ILE A 18 -2.34 -9.84 -4.67
CA ILE A 18 -1.07 -9.37 -4.11
C ILE A 18 -0.02 -10.48 -4.23
N ARG A 19 1.05 -10.18 -4.99
CA ARG A 19 2.25 -11.02 -5.11
C ARG A 19 3.20 -10.80 -3.94
N LYS A 20 3.45 -9.54 -3.58
CA LYS A 20 4.37 -9.14 -2.50
C LYS A 20 3.64 -8.25 -1.50
N CYS A 21 3.72 -8.60 -0.22
CA CYS A 21 3.32 -7.71 0.86
C CYS A 21 4.34 -7.77 1.98
N PHE A 22 4.79 -6.62 2.45
CA PHE A 22 5.85 -6.51 3.43
C PHE A 22 5.56 -5.37 4.41
N CYS A 23 5.94 -5.59 5.67
CA CYS A 23 5.84 -4.57 6.72
C CYS A 23 7.01 -4.69 7.68
N LYS A 24 7.68 -3.57 7.95
CA LYS A 24 8.73 -3.44 8.94
C LYS A 24 8.57 -2.16 9.75
N VAL A 25 9.13 -2.21 10.96
CA VAL A 25 9.40 -1.03 11.78
C VAL A 25 10.90 -0.84 11.77
N VAL A 26 11.37 0.31 11.31
CA VAL A 26 12.79 0.64 11.17
C VAL A 26 13.12 1.77 12.12
N PHE A 27 14.26 1.68 12.81
CA PHE A 27 14.74 2.77 13.66
C PHE A 27 15.71 3.65 12.86
N LEU A 28 15.29 4.87 12.51
CA LEU A 28 16.05 5.84 11.74
C LEU A 28 15.99 7.21 12.43
N ASN A 29 17.11 7.94 12.48
CA ASN A 29 17.17 9.30 13.05
C ASN A 29 16.55 9.45 14.46
N LYS A 30 16.75 8.44 15.33
CA LYS A 30 16.21 8.35 16.69
C LYS A 30 14.68 8.19 16.78
N LYS A 31 14.02 7.86 15.67
CA LYS A 31 12.58 7.64 15.55
C LYS A 31 12.32 6.24 14.98
N ASN A 32 11.19 5.65 15.30
CA ASN A 32 10.74 4.45 14.62
C ASN A 32 9.84 4.85 13.47
N THR A 33 10.16 4.40 12.26
CA THR A 33 9.37 4.62 11.06
C THR A 33 8.74 3.33 10.58
N LEU A 34 7.55 3.45 10.02
CA LEU A 34 6.84 2.36 9.38
C LEU A 34 7.31 2.25 7.93
N VAL A 35 7.60 1.02 7.50
CA VAL A 35 7.85 0.70 6.09
C VAL A 35 6.84 -0.36 5.66
N VAL A 36 6.02 -0.06 4.66
CA VAL A 36 5.08 -1.00 4.04
C VAL A 36 5.29 -0.98 2.54
N GLU A 37 5.33 -2.16 1.94
CA GLU A 37 5.40 -2.32 0.49
C GLU A 37 4.38 -3.38 0.06
N VAL A 38 3.55 -3.05 -0.92
CA VAL A 38 2.51 -3.94 -1.46
C VAL A 38 2.55 -3.89 -2.98
N GLU A 39 2.78 -5.02 -3.63
CA GLU A 39 2.87 -5.13 -5.08
C GLU A 39 1.81 -6.14 -5.58
N SER A 40 1.04 -5.74 -6.58
CA SER A 40 0.14 -6.67 -7.28
C SER A 40 0.93 -7.68 -8.12
N ASP A 41 0.30 -8.79 -8.43
CA ASP A 41 0.75 -9.65 -9.52
C ASP A 41 0.46 -8.98 -10.87
N ASP A 42 1.08 -9.51 -11.93
CA ASP A 42 0.72 -9.24 -13.33
C ASP A 42 -0.40 -10.18 -13.84
N ASP A 43 -0.76 -11.20 -13.04
CA ASP A 43 -1.82 -12.15 -13.32
C ASP A 43 -3.19 -11.63 -12.84
N LEU A 44 -4.02 -11.21 -13.79
CA LEU A 44 -5.45 -10.93 -13.57
C LEU A 44 -6.24 -12.21 -13.80
N ASP A 45 -7.24 -12.48 -12.97
CA ASP A 45 -8.18 -13.59 -13.24
C ASP A 45 -8.87 -13.35 -14.59
N HIS A 46 -8.47 -14.11 -15.60
CA HIS A 46 -9.04 -14.04 -16.94
C HIS A 46 -10.51 -14.42 -16.91
N VAL A 47 -11.40 -13.49 -17.26
CA VAL A 47 -12.78 -13.83 -17.61
C VAL A 47 -12.80 -14.18 -19.09
N GLU A 48 -12.93 -15.48 -19.42
CA GLU A 48 -12.85 -16.01 -20.81
C GLU A 48 -13.83 -15.35 -21.81
N GLU A 49 -14.83 -14.61 -21.34
CA GLU A 49 -15.85 -13.95 -22.18
C GLU A 49 -15.58 -12.47 -22.47
N ASP A 50 -14.53 -11.85 -21.91
CA ASP A 50 -14.19 -10.46 -22.25
C ASP A 50 -13.21 -10.38 -23.42
N SER A 51 -13.71 -9.93 -24.57
CA SER A 51 -12.94 -9.72 -25.79
C SER A 51 -11.96 -8.53 -25.71
N TYR A 52 -12.08 -7.68 -24.69
CA TYR A 52 -11.04 -6.72 -24.35
C TYR A 52 -10.08 -7.40 -23.38
N GLN A 53 -8.98 -7.93 -23.93
CA GLN A 53 -7.79 -8.24 -23.12
C GLN A 53 -7.21 -6.91 -22.62
N ASN A 54 -7.84 -6.32 -21.62
CA ASN A 54 -7.29 -5.16 -20.94
C ASN A 54 -6.08 -5.66 -20.15
N GLU A 55 -4.88 -5.38 -20.65
CA GLU A 55 -3.65 -5.48 -19.88
C GLU A 55 -3.73 -4.42 -18.78
N TYR A 56 -4.40 -4.72 -17.66
CA TYR A 56 -4.45 -3.79 -16.54
C TYR A 56 -3.04 -3.65 -15.95
N PRO A 57 -2.62 -2.42 -15.59
CA PRO A 57 -1.27 -2.19 -15.14
C PRO A 57 -1.02 -2.84 -13.78
N GLN A 58 0.20 -3.33 -13.56
CA GLN A 58 0.69 -3.70 -12.25
C GLN A 58 0.72 -2.46 -11.35
N VAL A 59 0.33 -2.62 -10.09
CA VAL A 59 0.31 -1.53 -9.12
C VAL A 59 1.18 -1.87 -7.91
N SER A 60 1.94 -0.89 -7.44
CA SER A 60 2.79 -1.00 -6.26
C SER A 60 2.56 0.18 -5.31
N PHE A 61 2.25 -0.12 -4.05
CA PHE A 61 2.07 0.87 -2.99
C PHE A 61 3.26 0.81 -2.04
N SER A 62 3.83 1.97 -1.74
CA SER A 62 4.86 2.12 -0.72
C SER A 62 4.42 3.12 0.34
N LEU A 63 4.76 2.80 1.59
CA LEU A 63 4.76 3.74 2.70
C LEU A 63 6.12 3.70 3.38
N GLU A 64 6.78 4.85 3.49
CA GLU A 64 8.11 5.01 4.06
C GLU A 64 8.18 6.25 4.95
N ASP A 65 9.20 6.33 5.81
CA ASP A 65 9.53 7.48 6.68
C ASP A 65 8.43 8.01 7.63
N PHE A 66 7.28 7.33 7.72
CA PHE A 66 6.20 7.71 8.63
C PHE A 66 6.49 7.29 10.07
N GLU A 67 6.63 8.25 10.98
CA GLU A 67 6.93 8.00 12.40
C GLU A 67 5.77 7.31 13.12
N ILE A 68 6.09 6.26 13.89
CA ILE A 68 5.12 5.47 14.65
C ILE A 68 5.55 5.30 16.11
N PRO A 69 4.61 5.32 17.07
CA PRO A 69 4.89 5.22 18.51
C PRO A 69 5.08 3.76 18.96
N VAL A 70 5.67 2.91 18.13
CA VAL A 70 5.93 1.49 18.43
C VAL A 70 7.32 1.08 17.95
N ASN A 71 7.89 0.06 18.59
CA ASN A 71 9.26 -0.39 18.30
C ASN A 71 9.32 -1.65 17.45
N THR A 72 8.21 -2.40 17.35
CA THR A 72 8.17 -3.67 16.62
C THR A 72 6.88 -3.84 15.84
N VAL A 73 6.94 -4.64 14.77
CA VAL A 73 5.78 -4.97 13.91
C VAL A 73 4.63 -5.59 14.71
N GLN A 74 4.92 -6.39 15.74
CA GLN A 74 3.90 -7.02 16.58
C GLN A 74 3.08 -5.99 17.39
N GLN A 75 3.66 -4.84 17.72
CA GLN A 75 2.98 -3.77 18.46
C GLN A 75 2.03 -2.94 17.59
N LEU A 76 2.06 -3.12 16.27
CA LEU A 76 1.08 -2.53 15.35
C LEU A 76 -0.31 -3.14 15.55
N LEU A 77 -0.42 -4.35 16.13
CA LEU A 77 -1.70 -5.02 16.27
C LEU A 77 -2.75 -4.17 16.99
N GLY A 78 -3.91 -3.98 16.34
CA GLY A 78 -5.02 -3.19 16.86
C GLY A 78 -4.80 -1.67 16.76
N LYS A 79 -3.71 -1.22 16.11
CA LYS A 79 -3.46 0.20 15.87
C LYS A 79 -4.06 0.65 14.54
N SER A 80 -4.32 1.94 14.46
CA SER A 80 -4.75 2.59 13.23
C SER A 80 -3.99 3.91 13.09
N PHE A 81 -3.58 4.23 11.88
CA PHE A 81 -2.81 5.42 11.56
C PHE A 81 -3.48 6.15 10.40
N GLN A 82 -3.56 7.46 10.53
CA GLN A 82 -3.91 8.37 9.45
C GLN A 82 -2.58 8.91 8.93
N VAL A 83 -2.31 8.72 7.65
CA VAL A 83 -1.03 9.02 7.02
C VAL A 83 -1.29 10.03 5.90
N PRO A 84 -0.70 11.23 5.95
CA PRO A 84 -0.79 12.15 4.82
C PRO A 84 0.07 11.63 3.67
N SER A 85 -0.22 12.11 2.46
CA SER A 85 0.58 11.84 1.26
C SER A 85 2.01 12.33 1.43
N PHE A 86 2.11 13.58 1.86
CA PHE A 86 3.35 14.27 2.20
C PHE A 86 3.09 15.28 3.34
N GLU A 87 4.16 15.76 3.96
CA GLU A 87 4.14 16.85 4.94
C GLU A 87 5.27 17.85 4.63
N GLU A 88 4.98 19.15 4.80
CA GLU A 88 5.98 20.21 4.77
C GLU A 88 6.62 20.38 6.16
N ILE A 89 7.93 20.17 6.26
CA ILE A 89 8.66 20.23 7.52
C ILE A 89 9.67 21.38 7.45
N GLU A 90 9.62 22.28 8.44
CA GLU A 90 10.65 23.30 8.62
C GLU A 90 11.90 22.68 9.27
N THR A 91 13.03 22.76 8.57
CA THR A 91 14.31 22.24 9.04
C THR A 91 14.99 23.19 10.04
N ASP A 92 16.03 22.72 10.73
CA ASP A 92 16.83 23.54 11.64
C ASP A 92 17.48 24.77 10.95
N SER A 93 17.60 24.78 9.61
CA SER A 93 18.07 25.92 8.83
C SER A 93 16.97 26.94 8.49
N GLY A 94 15.70 26.65 8.80
CA GLY A 94 14.53 27.45 8.44
C GLY A 94 14.06 27.25 6.99
N GLU A 95 14.51 26.18 6.33
CA GLU A 95 14.07 25.79 4.99
C GLU A 95 12.88 24.84 5.10
N ILE A 96 11.91 24.92 4.17
CA ILE A 96 10.77 24.00 4.10
C ILE A 96 11.18 22.82 3.20
N GLU A 97 11.11 21.61 3.75
CA GLU A 97 11.33 20.35 3.05
C GLU A 97 10.01 19.59 2.91
N GLU A 98 9.71 19.10 1.71
CA GLU A 98 8.56 18.23 1.46
C GLU A 98 8.96 16.77 1.66
N VAL A 99 8.31 16.10 2.61
CA VAL A 99 8.55 14.67 2.90
C VAL A 99 7.34 13.87 2.44
N TYR A 100 7.55 12.98 1.46
CA TYR A 100 6.51 12.12 0.90
C TYR A 100 6.48 10.77 1.64
N TYR A 101 5.33 10.41 2.22
CA TYR A 101 5.19 9.18 2.99
C TYR A 101 4.61 8.04 2.18
N THR A 102 3.72 8.31 1.23
CA THR A 102 2.98 7.27 0.51
C THR A 102 2.99 7.50 -0.97
N ASN A 103 3.25 6.45 -1.76
CA ASN A 103 3.26 6.52 -3.21
C ASN A 103 2.50 5.34 -3.81
N LEU A 104 1.83 5.57 -4.95
CA LEU A 104 1.31 4.54 -5.83
C LEU A 104 2.11 4.56 -7.11
N ASN A 105 2.75 3.46 -7.46
CA ASN A 105 3.43 3.26 -8.72
C ASN A 105 2.59 2.38 -9.66
N ILE A 106 2.52 2.76 -10.92
CA ILE A 106 1.84 2.05 -12.00
C ILE A 106 2.91 1.59 -13.01
N ASN A 107 3.04 0.27 -13.21
CA ASN A 107 3.97 -0.36 -14.17
C ASN A 107 5.45 0.08 -14.10
N ASP A 108 5.95 0.53 -12.95
CA ASP A 108 7.29 1.13 -12.80
C ASP A 108 7.53 2.41 -13.65
N GLU A 109 6.49 2.98 -14.26
CA GLU A 109 6.59 4.12 -15.18
C GLU A 109 6.01 5.42 -14.57
N GLU A 110 4.89 5.31 -13.86
CA GLU A 110 4.15 6.46 -13.34
C GLU A 110 3.99 6.38 -11.82
N TYR A 111 4.22 7.51 -11.15
CA TYR A 111 3.99 7.67 -9.72
C TYR A 111 2.80 8.60 -9.51
N LEU A 112 1.80 8.11 -8.80
CA LEU A 112 0.58 8.82 -8.45
C LEU A 112 0.53 9.09 -6.95
N ASP A 113 0.00 10.26 -6.63
CA ASP A 113 -0.29 10.62 -5.25
C ASP A 113 -1.47 9.81 -4.72
N THR A 114 -1.40 9.51 -3.42
CA THR A 114 -2.51 8.92 -2.67
C THR A 114 -2.97 9.88 -1.59
N GLY A 115 -4.23 9.87 -1.22
CA GLY A 115 -4.82 10.78 -0.24
C GLY A 115 -5.74 10.07 0.75
N ASP A 116 -6.00 10.72 1.89
CA ASP A 116 -6.80 10.19 3.01
C ASP A 116 -6.40 8.76 3.42
N ASN A 117 -5.09 8.48 3.49
CA ASN A 117 -4.61 7.15 3.77
C ASN A 117 -4.88 6.75 5.22
N GLU A 118 -5.65 5.68 5.39
CA GLU A 118 -5.94 5.05 6.66
C GLU A 118 -5.39 3.62 6.68
N LEU A 119 -4.42 3.38 7.56
CA LEU A 119 -3.83 2.05 7.79
C LEU A 119 -4.39 1.46 9.08
N LYS A 120 -4.99 0.27 8.99
CA LYS A 120 -5.54 -0.48 10.12
C LYS A 120 -4.88 -1.84 10.25
N PHE A 121 -4.29 -2.10 11.40
CA PHE A 121 -3.59 -3.32 11.69
C PHE A 121 -4.42 -4.25 12.59
N GLY A 122 -4.57 -5.50 12.19
CA GLY A 122 -5.37 -6.50 12.87
C GLY A 122 -4.75 -7.89 12.82
N LYS A 123 -5.55 -8.91 13.15
CA LYS A 123 -5.21 -10.31 12.89
C LYS A 123 -6.05 -10.84 11.74
N ASP A 124 -5.47 -11.72 10.94
CA ASP A 124 -6.23 -12.61 10.08
C ASP A 124 -6.77 -13.83 10.84
N GLU A 125 -7.49 -14.70 10.12
CA GLU A 125 -8.08 -15.92 10.68
C GLU A 125 -7.03 -16.91 11.22
N ASN A 126 -5.81 -16.84 10.71
CA ASN A 126 -4.67 -17.67 11.13
C ASN A 126 -3.86 -17.02 12.25
N GLY A 127 -4.25 -15.82 12.71
CA GLY A 127 -3.57 -15.07 13.76
C GLY A 127 -2.34 -14.27 13.30
N ASN A 128 -2.07 -14.20 11.99
CA ASN A 128 -0.98 -13.38 11.44
C ASN A 128 -1.37 -11.90 11.47
N LEU A 129 -0.36 -11.02 11.43
CA LEU A 129 -0.60 -9.58 11.30
C LEU A 129 -1.25 -9.31 9.93
N LYS A 130 -2.33 -8.54 9.94
CA LYS A 130 -3.06 -8.12 8.75
C LYS A 130 -3.08 -6.61 8.64
N LEU A 131 -2.89 -6.08 7.45
CA LEU A 131 -3.10 -4.68 7.11
C LEU A 131 -4.37 -4.53 6.27
N ILE A 132 -5.19 -3.55 6.65
CA ILE A 132 -6.18 -2.93 5.76
C ILE A 132 -5.72 -1.49 5.53
N TRP A 133 -5.40 -1.14 4.29
CA TRP A 133 -5.06 0.23 3.90
C TRP A 133 -6.12 0.74 2.94
N ILE A 134 -6.79 1.83 3.31
CA ILE A 134 -7.81 2.50 2.49
C ILE A 134 -7.32 3.91 2.20
N GLY A 135 -7.58 4.40 1.00
CA GLY A 135 -7.29 5.78 0.61
C GLY A 135 -7.94 6.11 -0.72
N TYR A 136 -7.53 7.23 -1.30
CA TYR A 136 -7.89 7.64 -2.65
C TYR A 136 -6.61 7.86 -3.48
N CYS A 137 -6.70 7.71 -4.79
CA CYS A 137 -5.63 8.05 -5.73
C CYS A 137 -6.22 8.75 -6.96
N GLU A 138 -5.36 9.29 -7.82
CA GLU A 138 -5.79 9.77 -9.13
C GLU A 138 -6.36 8.64 -9.99
N ASP A 139 -7.28 8.98 -10.90
CA ASP A 139 -7.87 8.02 -11.83
C ASP A 139 -6.95 7.76 -13.03
N PHE A 140 -6.24 6.64 -12.96
CA PHE A 140 -5.37 6.13 -14.03
C PHE A 140 -6.10 5.23 -15.03
N LEU A 141 -7.39 4.95 -14.83
CA LEU A 141 -8.18 4.05 -15.66
C LEU A 141 -8.89 4.79 -16.79
N THR A 142 -9.60 5.86 -16.44
CA THR A 142 -10.41 6.61 -17.41
C THR A 142 -9.89 8.03 -17.66
N GLY A 143 -8.89 8.47 -16.89
CA GLY A 143 -8.38 9.83 -16.92
C GLY A 143 -9.42 10.86 -16.45
N ASN A 144 -10.43 10.42 -15.69
CA ASN A 144 -11.41 11.33 -15.10
C ASN A 144 -10.77 12.13 -13.97
N LYS A 145 -11.40 13.25 -13.61
CA LYS A 145 -10.91 14.11 -12.51
C LYS A 145 -11.35 13.64 -11.12
N GLU A 146 -12.22 12.64 -11.05
CA GLU A 146 -12.71 12.12 -9.77
C GLU A 146 -11.71 11.09 -9.23
N PRO A 147 -11.28 11.23 -7.97
CA PRO A 147 -10.29 10.33 -7.41
C PRO A 147 -10.88 8.92 -7.20
N LEU A 148 -10.08 7.90 -7.46
CA LEU A 148 -10.47 6.52 -7.23
C LEU A 148 -10.23 6.13 -5.79
N LYS A 149 -11.24 5.54 -5.17
CA LYS A 149 -11.07 4.92 -3.87
C LYS A 149 -10.35 3.59 -4.04
N PHE A 150 -9.36 3.32 -3.19
CA PHE A 150 -8.73 2.01 -3.12
C PHE A 150 -8.86 1.36 -1.75
N LYS A 151 -8.71 0.03 -1.73
CA LYS A 151 -8.60 -0.77 -0.50
C LYS A 151 -7.63 -1.92 -0.70
N ILE A 152 -6.56 -1.92 0.07
CA ILE A 152 -5.60 -3.00 0.18
C ILE A 152 -5.96 -3.83 1.41
N SER A 153 -5.97 -5.15 1.27
CA SER A 153 -6.13 -6.09 2.36
C SER A 153 -5.10 -7.19 2.23
N CYS A 154 -4.02 -7.15 3.02
CA CYS A 154 -2.95 -8.15 2.98
C CYS A 154 -2.62 -8.72 4.36
N SER A 155 -2.24 -9.99 4.39
CA SER A 155 -1.70 -10.66 5.57
C SER A 155 -0.18 -10.78 5.44
N PHE A 156 0.55 -10.37 6.48
CA PHE A 156 1.99 -10.54 6.56
C PHE A 156 2.30 -11.94 7.10
N THR A 157 2.47 -12.89 6.19
CA THR A 157 3.00 -14.20 6.51
C THR A 157 4.53 -14.11 6.58
N GLN A 158 5.15 -14.71 7.59
CA GLN A 158 6.57 -15.03 7.49
C GLN A 158 6.71 -16.06 6.38
N ASP A 159 7.19 -15.66 5.20
CA ASP A 159 7.65 -16.62 4.20
C ASP A 159 8.69 -17.49 4.91
N LYS A 160 8.37 -18.76 5.14
CA LYS A 160 9.38 -19.73 5.56
C LYS A 160 10.34 -19.82 4.40
N LEU A 161 11.55 -19.28 4.57
CA LEU A 161 12.65 -19.61 3.68
C LEU A 161 12.87 -21.12 3.79
N GLU A 162 12.35 -21.88 2.82
CA GLU A 162 12.75 -23.26 2.64
C GLU A 162 14.19 -23.22 2.11
N ILE A 163 15.15 -23.38 3.03
CA ILE A 163 16.52 -23.66 2.65
C ILE A 163 16.50 -25.08 2.10
N VAL A 164 16.55 -25.19 0.77
CA VAL A 164 16.80 -26.47 0.11
C VAL A 164 18.28 -26.79 0.35
N GLU A 165 18.57 -27.78 1.20
CA GLU A 165 19.91 -28.34 1.40
C GLU A 165 20.41 -29.11 0.16
#